data_AF-A0AAV2HSP0-F1
#
_entry.id   AF-A0AAV2HSP0-F1
#
_cell.length_a   1.000
_cell.length_b   1.000
_cell.length_c   1.000
_cell.angle_alpha   90.00
_cell.angle_beta   90.00
_cell.angle_gamma   90.00
#
_symmetry.space_group_name_H-M   'P 1'
#
loop_
_entity.id
_entity.type
_entity.pdbx_description
1 polymer ?
#
loop_
_entity_poly.entity_id
_entity_poly.type
_entity_poly.pdbx_seq_one_letter_code
_entity_poly.pdbx_strand_id
1 'polypeptide(L)'
;METILLSTRFKVQMVCISFSMFFVMVMTSDSVGETIVSSRCEPVRVPMCQGLVQYNATKLPNKFGHTTQSQVYWALQPWWPFVDAGCSDNLRNFLCSLYLPKCVGDDQEPHYPCVETCKKAKVKCKKLMRLQNTKWGKDFKCAKLLPKDSHRCIKPEREGKKKQNKEQVLCQKNPLPMCQGIPLPLGSLPNIFLQGDPNEIAQEMRQYQSLVDSGCSKKLQVFLCGVYMPYCVDGQPGQTDASREHKNLVNKIPFVLPCKELCQEVYDQCSGEYQQRTHGLPWPAKFHCHRFSAYADRYPSNTTTTPPGGDDEKGPYVPCTMPPFNIKEN
;
A
#
# COMPACT_ATOMS: atom_id res chain seq x y z
N MET A 1 -24.85 1.68 -40.69
CA MET A 1 -24.55 0.24 -40.88
C MET A 1 -23.07 0.15 -41.21
N GLU A 2 -22.22 0.21 -40.19
CA GLU A 2 -20.76 0.11 -40.38
C GLU A 2 -20.28 -1.32 -40.09
N THR A 3 -19.30 -1.68 -40.89
CA THR A 3 -18.78 -3.01 -41.22
C THR A 3 -17.91 -3.59 -40.10
N ILE A 4 -18.21 -4.81 -39.64
CA ILE A 4 -17.33 -5.57 -38.73
C ILE A 4 -16.32 -6.33 -39.61
N LEU A 5 -15.03 -6.02 -39.44
CA LEU A 5 -13.94 -6.73 -40.10
C LEU A 5 -13.53 -7.93 -39.23
N LEU A 6 -14.11 -9.11 -39.48
CA LEU A 6 -13.64 -10.37 -38.88
C LEU A 6 -12.43 -10.89 -39.67
N SER A 7 -11.27 -10.91 -39.01
CA SER A 7 -10.08 -11.60 -39.51
C SER A 7 -10.15 -13.07 -39.09
N THR A 8 -10.66 -13.93 -39.97
CA THR A 8 -10.58 -15.40 -39.81
C THR A 8 -9.24 -15.89 -40.33
N ARG A 9 -8.37 -16.42 -39.46
CA ARG A 9 -7.19 -17.20 -39.87
C ARG A 9 -7.53 -18.69 -39.83
N PHE A 10 -7.51 -19.35 -40.98
CA PHE A 10 -7.69 -20.80 -41.11
C PHE A 10 -6.35 -21.52 -40.85
N LYS A 11 -6.34 -22.55 -39.99
CA LYS A 11 -5.23 -23.51 -39.90
C LYS A 11 -5.72 -24.86 -40.45
N VAL A 12 -4.95 -25.44 -41.35
CA VAL A 12 -5.24 -26.76 -41.95
C VAL A 12 -4.41 -27.81 -41.21
N GLN A 13 -5.07 -28.85 -40.68
CA GLN A 13 -4.38 -29.97 -40.02
C GLN A 13 -4.80 -31.27 -40.72
N MET A 14 -3.82 -32.00 -41.28
CA MET A 14 -4.08 -33.30 -41.95
C MET A 14 -4.34 -34.39 -40.92
N VAL A 15 -5.49 -35.03 -40.98
CA VAL A 15 -5.77 -36.27 -40.26
C VAL A 15 -5.89 -37.40 -41.28
N CYS A 16 -4.98 -38.37 -41.24
CA CYS A 16 -5.03 -39.57 -42.07
C CYS A 16 -6.00 -40.57 -41.44
N ILE A 17 -7.15 -40.81 -42.06
CA ILE A 17 -8.03 -41.93 -41.73
C ILE A 17 -7.86 -42.97 -42.84
N SER A 18 -7.27 -44.11 -42.51
CA SER A 18 -6.97 -45.18 -43.46
C SER A 18 -8.19 -46.08 -43.68
N PHE A 19 -8.80 -46.00 -44.86
CA PHE A 19 -9.06 -47.09 -45.83
C PHE A 19 -9.92 -46.53 -46.98
N SER A 20 -9.40 -46.66 -48.20
CA SER A 20 -9.93 -46.15 -49.49
C SER A 20 -9.80 -44.63 -49.72
N MET A 21 -9.21 -44.26 -50.87
CA MET A 21 -8.79 -42.90 -51.26
C MET A 21 -9.96 -41.90 -51.35
N PHE A 22 -10.40 -41.35 -50.21
CA PHE A 22 -11.20 -40.14 -50.17
C PHE A 22 -10.64 -39.21 -49.09
N PHE A 23 -9.97 -38.13 -49.51
CA PHE A 23 -9.56 -37.03 -48.64
C PHE A 23 -10.81 -36.23 -48.25
N VAL A 24 -11.35 -36.43 -47.04
CA VAL A 24 -12.41 -35.58 -46.50
C VAL A 24 -11.77 -34.38 -45.83
N MET A 25 -11.97 -33.19 -46.40
CA MET A 25 -11.51 -31.93 -45.83
C MET A 25 -12.48 -31.52 -44.71
N VAL A 26 -12.16 -31.87 -43.46
CA VAL A 26 -12.96 -31.45 -42.30
C VAL A 26 -12.56 -30.04 -41.91
N MET A 27 -13.41 -29.06 -42.23
CA MET A 27 -13.28 -27.69 -41.75
C MET A 27 -13.80 -27.61 -40.32
N THR A 28 -12.92 -27.79 -39.32
CA THR A 28 -13.29 -27.52 -37.93
C THR A 28 -13.28 -26.02 -37.70
N SER A 29 -14.45 -25.45 -37.39
CA SER A 29 -14.55 -24.05 -36.96
C SER A 29 -14.28 -23.99 -35.46
N ASP A 30 -13.04 -23.73 -35.05
CA ASP A 30 -12.78 -23.32 -33.67
C ASP A 30 -13.22 -21.86 -33.53
N SER A 31 -14.49 -21.66 -33.15
CA SER A 31 -14.91 -20.39 -32.59
C SER A 31 -14.24 -20.25 -31.22
N VAL A 32 -13.06 -19.63 -31.18
CA VAL A 32 -12.57 -19.03 -29.94
C VAL A 32 -13.47 -17.83 -29.67
N GLY A 33 -14.63 -18.10 -29.09
CA GLY A 33 -15.39 -17.07 -28.41
C GLY A 33 -14.56 -16.64 -27.22
N GLU A 34 -13.95 -15.47 -27.30
CA GLU A 34 -13.67 -14.72 -26.07
C GLU A 34 -15.03 -14.53 -25.40
N THR A 35 -15.33 -15.37 -24.41
CA THR A 35 -16.39 -15.06 -23.45
C THR A 35 -16.02 -13.71 -22.86
N ILE A 36 -16.71 -12.65 -23.29
CA ILE A 36 -16.72 -11.38 -22.57
C ILE A 36 -17.29 -11.74 -21.20
N VAL A 37 -16.41 -12.01 -20.24
CA VAL A 37 -16.80 -12.13 -18.84
C VAL A 37 -17.36 -10.75 -18.51
N SER A 38 -18.68 -10.62 -18.55
CA SER A 38 -19.36 -9.44 -18.02
C SER A 38 -18.95 -9.32 -16.56
N SER A 39 -18.01 -8.42 -16.30
CA SER A 39 -17.44 -8.28 -14.99
C SER A 39 -18.39 -7.46 -14.12
N ARG A 40 -18.91 -8.12 -13.10
CA ARG A 40 -19.77 -7.47 -12.10
C ARG A 40 -18.94 -6.56 -11.21
N CYS A 41 -19.60 -5.60 -10.58
CA CYS A 41 -18.98 -4.82 -9.52
C CYS A 41 -18.44 -5.75 -8.41
N GLU A 42 -17.22 -5.49 -7.95
CA GLU A 42 -16.63 -6.18 -6.81
C GLU A 42 -16.14 -5.16 -5.76
N PRO A 43 -16.12 -5.51 -4.46
CA PRO A 43 -15.67 -4.59 -3.43
C PRO A 43 -14.17 -4.30 -3.55
N VAL A 44 -13.76 -3.06 -3.30
CA VAL A 44 -12.36 -2.64 -3.26
C VAL A 44 -11.68 -3.27 -2.03
N ARG A 45 -10.61 -4.04 -2.25
CA ARG A 45 -9.84 -4.74 -1.20
C ARG A 45 -8.38 -4.30 -1.12
N VAL A 46 -7.86 -3.62 -2.14
CA VAL A 46 -6.46 -3.17 -2.15
C VAL A 46 -6.23 -2.17 -1.00
N PRO A 47 -5.28 -2.42 -0.07
CA PRO A 47 -5.19 -1.63 1.16
C PRO A 47 -4.87 -0.13 0.99
N MET A 48 -4.29 0.26 -0.14
CA MET A 48 -4.06 1.69 -0.46
C MET A 48 -5.37 2.45 -0.72
N CYS A 49 -6.43 1.73 -1.08
CA CYS A 49 -7.66 2.27 -1.61
C CYS A 49 -8.87 1.94 -0.73
N GLN A 50 -8.93 0.74 -0.14
CA GLN A 50 -10.07 0.27 0.62
C GLN A 50 -10.38 1.21 1.79
N GLY A 51 -11.58 1.80 1.76
CA GLY A 51 -12.04 2.73 2.78
C GLY A 51 -11.29 4.07 2.83
N LEU A 52 -10.34 4.32 1.92
CA LEU A 52 -9.51 5.54 1.84
C LEU A 52 -9.85 6.41 0.62
N VAL A 53 -10.76 5.96 -0.24
CA VAL A 53 -11.32 6.70 -1.38
C VAL A 53 -12.85 6.73 -1.26
N GLN A 54 -13.50 7.65 -1.98
CA GLN A 54 -14.95 7.92 -1.85
C GLN A 54 -15.87 6.83 -2.42
N TYR A 55 -15.34 5.68 -2.83
CA TYR A 55 -16.10 4.57 -3.39
C TYR A 55 -15.59 3.25 -2.85
N ASN A 56 -16.47 2.26 -2.79
CA ASN A 56 -16.20 0.95 -2.20
C ASN A 56 -16.29 -0.21 -3.19
N ALA A 57 -16.71 0.03 -4.44
CA ALA A 57 -16.84 -0.99 -5.47
C ALA A 57 -16.11 -0.60 -6.75
N THR A 58 -15.48 -1.58 -7.39
CA THR A 58 -14.72 -1.44 -8.64
C THR A 58 -15.15 -2.49 -9.66
N LYS A 59 -14.71 -2.32 -10.90
CA LYS A 59 -14.96 -3.24 -12.00
C LYS A 59 -13.66 -3.43 -12.78
N LEU A 60 -13.23 -4.68 -12.94
CA LEU A 60 -12.06 -5.10 -13.69
C LEU A 60 -12.50 -5.89 -14.94
N PRO A 61 -11.78 -5.88 -16.08
CA PRO A 61 -10.45 -5.35 -16.23
C PRO A 61 -10.39 -3.82 -16.24
N ASN A 62 -9.32 -3.26 -15.70
CA ASN A 62 -9.02 -1.83 -15.87
C ASN A 62 -8.38 -1.57 -17.24
N LYS A 63 -8.18 -0.29 -17.59
CA LYS A 63 -7.55 0.14 -18.86
C LYS A 63 -6.10 -0.35 -19.07
N PHE A 64 -5.49 -0.98 -18.07
CA PHE A 64 -4.15 -1.58 -18.16
C PHE A 64 -4.21 -3.10 -18.39
N GLY A 65 -5.40 -3.68 -18.48
CA GLY A 65 -5.59 -5.11 -18.69
C GLY A 65 -5.50 -5.95 -17.42
N HIS A 66 -5.40 -5.34 -16.22
CA HIS A 66 -5.42 -6.11 -14.98
C HIS A 66 -6.82 -6.66 -14.74
N THR A 67 -6.95 -7.98 -14.61
CA THR A 67 -8.21 -8.70 -14.41
C THR A 67 -8.48 -9.02 -12.94
N THR A 68 -7.49 -8.89 -12.05
CA THR A 68 -7.65 -9.15 -10.61
C THR A 68 -7.09 -8.03 -9.74
N GLN A 69 -7.64 -7.87 -8.53
CA GLN A 69 -7.11 -6.90 -7.57
C GLN A 69 -5.71 -7.24 -7.06
N SER A 70 -5.30 -8.51 -7.09
CA SER A 70 -3.91 -8.90 -6.77
C SER A 70 -2.92 -8.35 -7.80
N GLN A 71 -3.26 -8.37 -9.10
CA GLN A 71 -2.43 -7.72 -10.12
C GLN A 71 -2.37 -6.20 -9.90
N VAL A 72 -3.50 -5.59 -9.56
CA VAL A 72 -3.56 -4.16 -9.23
C VAL A 72 -2.73 -3.80 -8.00
N TYR A 73 -2.76 -4.63 -6.96
CA TYR A 73 -1.93 -4.46 -5.76
C TYR A 73 -0.44 -4.36 -6.13
N TRP A 74 0.05 -5.27 -6.96
CA TRP A 74 1.45 -5.26 -7.42
C TRP A 74 1.77 -4.05 -8.30
N ALA A 75 0.83 -3.61 -9.14
CA ALA A 75 1.01 -2.41 -9.96
C ALA A 75 1.06 -1.12 -9.12
N LEU A 76 0.37 -1.09 -7.97
CA LEU A 76 0.30 0.06 -7.06
C LEU A 76 1.45 0.08 -6.04
N GLN A 77 2.08 -1.05 -5.76
CA GLN A 77 3.17 -1.19 -4.78
C GLN A 77 4.26 -0.08 -4.87
N PRO A 78 4.79 0.26 -6.07
CA PRO A 78 5.82 1.32 -6.19
C PRO A 78 5.33 2.73 -5.80
N TRP A 79 4.02 2.96 -5.77
CA TRP A 79 3.43 4.27 -5.48
C TRP A 79 3.16 4.52 -4.00
N TRP A 80 3.17 3.48 -3.16
CA TRP A 80 2.89 3.58 -1.73
C TRP A 80 3.73 4.65 -1.02
N PRO A 81 5.07 4.71 -1.20
CA PRO A 81 5.89 5.73 -0.55
C PRO A 81 5.50 7.17 -0.90
N PHE A 82 5.01 7.41 -2.12
CA PHE A 82 4.55 8.74 -2.55
C PHE A 82 3.20 9.11 -1.93
N VAL A 83 2.31 8.11 -1.82
CA VAL A 83 1.00 8.25 -1.18
C VAL A 83 1.17 8.49 0.32
N ASP A 84 2.03 7.72 1.00
CA ASP A 84 2.25 7.85 2.44
C ASP A 84 2.97 9.15 2.81
N ALA A 85 3.93 9.61 1.98
CA ALA A 85 4.51 10.95 2.13
C ALA A 85 3.48 12.09 1.91
N GLY A 86 2.31 11.76 1.35
CA GLY A 86 1.17 12.65 1.22
C GLY A 86 1.45 13.88 0.38
N CYS A 87 2.23 13.80 -0.70
CA CYS A 87 2.57 15.00 -1.49
C CYS A 87 1.35 15.72 -2.09
N SER A 88 0.22 15.01 -2.25
CA SER A 88 -1.09 15.54 -2.66
C SER A 88 -2.20 14.62 -2.16
N ASP A 89 -3.27 15.19 -1.60
CA ASP A 89 -4.45 14.44 -1.18
C ASP A 89 -5.18 13.81 -2.39
N ASN A 90 -4.91 14.33 -3.59
CA ASN A 90 -5.44 13.80 -4.84
C ASN A 90 -4.62 12.63 -5.42
N LEU A 91 -3.41 12.32 -4.91
CA LEU A 91 -2.58 11.25 -5.47
C LEU A 91 -3.21 9.87 -5.26
N ARG A 92 -3.63 9.57 -4.04
CA ARG A 92 -4.31 8.30 -3.71
C ARG A 92 -5.56 8.12 -4.55
N ASN A 93 -6.43 9.13 -4.55
CA ASN A 93 -7.66 9.15 -5.34
C ASN A 93 -7.39 8.96 -6.84
N PHE A 94 -6.38 9.64 -7.39
CA PHE A 94 -5.99 9.49 -8.79
C PHE A 94 -5.55 8.05 -9.10
N LEU A 95 -4.61 7.50 -8.34
CA LEU A 95 -4.07 6.16 -8.59
C LEU A 95 -5.14 5.08 -8.40
N CYS A 96 -5.87 5.12 -7.28
CA CYS A 96 -6.93 4.15 -6.99
C CYS A 96 -8.01 4.19 -8.07
N SER A 97 -8.52 5.35 -8.47
CA SER A 97 -9.56 5.41 -9.52
C SER A 97 -9.04 5.08 -10.92
N LEU A 98 -7.71 5.11 -11.14
CA LEU A 98 -7.11 4.73 -12.41
C LEU A 98 -6.95 3.21 -12.55
N TYR A 99 -6.56 2.53 -11.46
CA TYR A 99 -6.33 1.09 -11.43
C TYR A 99 -7.54 0.29 -10.95
N LEU A 100 -8.37 0.87 -10.10
CA LEU A 100 -9.63 0.32 -9.57
C LEU A 100 -10.75 1.32 -9.88
N PRO A 101 -11.16 1.48 -11.15
CA PRO A 101 -12.14 2.49 -11.51
C PRO A 101 -13.47 2.23 -10.80
N LYS A 102 -14.19 3.29 -10.43
CA LYS A 102 -15.41 3.20 -9.62
C LYS A 102 -16.51 2.50 -10.40
N CYS A 103 -17.10 1.45 -9.81
CA CYS A 103 -18.28 0.82 -10.40
C CYS A 103 -19.53 1.70 -10.21
N VAL A 104 -20.36 1.80 -11.25
CA VAL A 104 -21.63 2.57 -11.24
C VAL A 104 -22.85 1.69 -11.53
N GLY A 105 -22.60 0.45 -11.93
CA GLY A 105 -23.58 -0.59 -12.23
C GLY A 105 -22.91 -1.67 -13.07
N ASP A 106 -23.47 -2.88 -13.08
CA ASP A 106 -22.87 -4.02 -13.78
C ASP A 106 -22.82 -3.80 -15.30
N ASP A 107 -23.79 -3.11 -15.88
CA ASP A 107 -23.85 -2.83 -17.33
C ASP A 107 -23.27 -1.47 -17.74
N GLN A 108 -22.75 -0.70 -16.77
CA GLN A 108 -22.20 0.64 -17.03
C GLN A 108 -20.68 0.61 -17.10
N GLU A 109 -20.12 1.56 -17.86
CA GLU A 109 -18.67 1.81 -17.81
C GLU A 109 -18.27 2.38 -16.44
N PRO A 110 -17.16 1.91 -15.88
CA PRO A 110 -16.71 2.41 -14.58
C PRO A 110 -16.13 3.82 -14.72
N HIS A 111 -16.27 4.62 -13.66
CA HIS A 111 -15.76 5.99 -13.64
C HIS A 111 -14.26 6.02 -13.32
N TYR A 112 -13.50 6.58 -14.26
CA TYR A 112 -12.07 6.89 -14.13
C TYR A 112 -11.85 8.28 -13.49
N PRO A 113 -10.62 8.67 -13.10
CA PRO A 113 -10.36 10.01 -12.58
C PRO A 113 -10.61 11.08 -13.64
N CYS A 114 -11.08 12.25 -13.21
CA CYS A 114 -11.14 13.42 -14.09
C CYS A 114 -9.73 13.95 -14.40
N VAL A 115 -9.61 14.72 -15.48
CA VAL A 115 -8.37 15.42 -15.88
C VAL A 115 -7.79 16.24 -14.71
N GLU A 116 -8.64 16.91 -13.95
CA GLU A 116 -8.26 17.80 -12.86
C GLU A 116 -7.70 17.05 -11.66
N THR A 117 -8.24 15.87 -11.34
CA THR A 117 -7.73 14.96 -10.31
C THR A 117 -6.29 14.56 -10.64
N CYS A 118 -6.05 14.15 -11.89
CA CYS A 118 -4.71 13.83 -12.38
C CYS A 118 -3.75 15.04 -12.34
N LYS A 119 -4.20 16.20 -12.84
CA LYS A 119 -3.36 17.41 -12.89
C LYS A 119 -2.96 17.88 -11.48
N LYS A 120 -3.89 17.90 -10.52
CA LYS A 120 -3.58 18.28 -9.13
C LYS A 120 -2.54 17.37 -8.51
N ALA A 121 -2.76 16.05 -8.58
CA ALA A 121 -1.82 15.05 -8.09
C ALA A 121 -0.42 15.23 -8.70
N LYS A 122 -0.35 15.33 -10.04
CA LYS A 122 0.92 15.51 -10.76
C LYS A 122 1.67 16.78 -10.35
N VAL A 123 0.98 17.92 -10.26
CA VAL A 123 1.61 19.21 -9.96
C VAL A 123 2.18 19.21 -8.55
N LYS A 124 1.40 18.76 -7.57
CA LYS A 124 1.78 18.76 -6.15
C LYS A 124 2.90 17.75 -5.83
N CYS A 125 2.87 16.58 -6.47
CA CYS A 125 3.90 15.56 -6.26
C CYS A 125 5.17 15.75 -7.10
N LYS A 126 5.20 16.73 -8.01
CA LYS A 126 6.34 17.00 -8.91
C LYS A 126 7.68 17.17 -8.18
N LYS A 127 7.70 17.84 -7.03
CA LYS A 127 8.93 18.04 -6.24
C LYS A 127 9.44 16.72 -5.66
N LEU A 128 8.56 15.96 -5.01
CA LEU A 128 8.92 14.66 -4.41
C LEU A 128 9.40 13.67 -5.47
N MET A 129 8.72 13.60 -6.62
CA MET A 129 9.13 12.74 -7.72
C MET A 129 10.51 13.09 -8.28
N ARG A 130 10.85 14.37 -8.39
CA ARG A 130 12.18 14.82 -8.82
C ARG A 130 13.26 14.38 -7.82
N LEU A 131 13.01 14.53 -6.53
CA LEU A 131 13.93 14.10 -5.47
C LEU A 131 14.18 12.60 -5.50
N GLN A 132 13.16 11.81 -5.86
CA GLN A 132 13.23 10.35 -5.98
C GLN A 132 13.61 9.86 -7.40
N ASN A 133 14.13 10.74 -8.26
CA ASN A 133 14.48 10.46 -9.65
C ASN A 133 13.39 9.71 -10.46
N THR A 134 12.12 9.92 -10.11
CA THR A 134 10.97 9.22 -10.67
C THR A 134 10.22 10.13 -11.65
N LYS A 135 9.89 9.61 -12.84
CA LYS A 135 9.17 10.38 -13.87
C LYS A 135 7.68 10.05 -13.87
N TRP A 136 6.85 11.04 -14.20
CA TRP A 136 5.43 10.82 -14.44
C TRP A 136 5.25 10.03 -15.75
N GLY A 137 4.93 8.74 -15.64
CA GLY A 137 4.85 7.81 -16.76
C GLY A 137 3.86 8.21 -17.86
N LYS A 138 4.05 7.65 -19.06
CA LYS A 138 3.20 7.92 -20.24
C LYS A 138 1.76 7.46 -20.02
N ASP A 139 1.58 6.40 -19.25
CA ASP A 139 0.28 5.79 -18.94
C ASP A 139 -0.57 6.62 -17.97
N PHE A 140 0.07 7.59 -17.30
CA PHE A 140 -0.56 8.54 -16.39
C PHE A 140 -0.82 9.91 -17.05
N LYS A 141 -0.72 10.03 -18.38
CA LYS A 141 -1.02 11.28 -19.08
C LYS A 141 -2.48 11.70 -18.86
N CYS A 142 -2.68 12.85 -18.22
CA CYS A 142 -4.01 13.36 -17.89
C CYS A 142 -4.90 13.67 -19.10
N ALA A 143 -4.32 13.87 -20.29
CA ALA A 143 -5.07 14.32 -21.48
C ALA A 143 -6.09 13.30 -22.02
N LYS A 144 -5.95 12.01 -21.67
CA LYS A 144 -6.87 10.94 -22.09
C LYS A 144 -8.06 10.74 -21.15
N LEU A 145 -8.24 11.60 -20.15
CA LEU A 145 -9.29 11.50 -19.14
C LEU A 145 -10.45 12.45 -19.46
N LEU A 146 -11.62 12.17 -18.88
CA LEU A 146 -12.78 13.05 -19.00
C LEU A 146 -12.60 14.34 -18.17
N PRO A 147 -13.13 15.49 -18.64
CA PRO A 147 -13.13 16.72 -17.85
C PRO A 147 -14.07 16.58 -16.65
N LYS A 148 -13.80 17.32 -15.55
CA LYS A 148 -14.62 17.30 -14.32
C LYS A 148 -16.11 17.59 -14.55
N ASP A 149 -16.45 18.26 -15.64
CA ASP A 149 -17.80 18.68 -15.99
C ASP A 149 -18.65 17.52 -16.54
N SER A 150 -18.02 16.40 -16.93
CA SER A 150 -18.71 15.24 -17.53
C SER A 150 -19.62 14.48 -16.55
N HIS A 151 -19.55 14.73 -15.24
CA HIS A 151 -20.20 13.96 -14.15
C HIS A 151 -19.90 12.44 -14.10
N ARG A 152 -19.21 11.88 -15.10
CA ARG A 152 -18.85 10.46 -15.27
C ARG A 152 -17.39 10.15 -14.90
N CYS A 153 -16.82 10.92 -13.98
CA CYS A 153 -15.44 10.75 -13.53
C CYS A 153 -15.27 11.13 -12.06
N ILE A 154 -14.21 10.63 -11.43
CA ILE A 154 -13.87 10.91 -10.04
C ILE A 154 -13.21 12.28 -9.94
N LYS A 155 -13.95 13.22 -9.35
CA LYS A 155 -13.56 14.62 -9.17
C LYS A 155 -12.44 14.76 -8.13
N PRO A 156 -11.66 15.84 -8.19
CA PRO A 156 -10.59 16.05 -7.23
C PRO A 156 -11.14 16.44 -5.85
N GLU A 157 -10.44 16.02 -4.82
CA GLU A 157 -10.65 16.51 -3.47
C GLU A 157 -10.04 17.91 -3.28
N ARG A 158 -10.55 18.61 -2.26
CA ARG A 158 -9.96 19.86 -1.79
C ARG A 158 -8.66 19.52 -1.07
N GLU A 159 -7.58 20.17 -1.47
CA GLU A 159 -6.30 20.01 -0.79
C GLU A 159 -6.43 20.58 0.64
N GLY A 160 -6.13 19.75 1.63
CA GLY A 160 -6.00 20.13 3.01
C GLY A 160 -4.84 21.11 3.19
N LYS A 161 -5.01 22.06 4.12
CA LYS A 161 -3.89 22.89 4.56
C LYS A 161 -2.99 22.02 5.42
N LYS A 162 -1.87 21.54 4.87
CA LYS A 162 -0.82 20.94 5.70
C LYS A 162 -0.35 22.00 6.70
N LYS A 163 -0.64 21.81 7.99
CA LYS A 163 -0.05 22.61 9.04
C LYS A 163 1.46 22.35 8.97
N GLN A 164 2.24 23.33 8.52
CA GLN A 164 3.68 23.29 8.74
C GLN A 164 3.86 23.30 10.26
N ASN A 165 4.39 22.23 10.84
CA ASN A 165 4.54 22.16 12.29
C ASN A 165 5.51 23.26 12.75
N LYS A 166 4.96 24.23 13.48
CA LYS A 166 5.63 24.84 14.63
C LYS A 166 6.01 23.67 15.56
N GLU A 167 7.30 23.55 15.88
CA GLU A 167 7.88 22.61 16.86
C GLU A 167 7.40 21.15 16.74
N GLN A 168 8.21 20.27 16.15
CA GLN A 168 7.92 18.84 16.08
C GLN A 168 7.96 18.24 17.49
N VAL A 169 6.79 18.06 18.11
CA VAL A 169 6.64 17.25 19.31
C VAL A 169 6.96 15.81 18.94
N LEU A 170 8.15 15.33 19.35
CA LEU A 170 8.66 14.03 18.94
C LEU A 170 7.95 12.87 19.65
N CYS A 171 7.55 13.03 20.91
CA CYS A 171 6.82 12.02 21.68
C CYS A 171 5.51 12.59 22.24
N GLN A 172 4.41 11.87 22.02
CA GLN A 172 3.07 12.29 22.46
C GLN A 172 2.20 11.08 22.80
N LYS A 173 1.09 11.31 23.50
CA LYS A 173 0.08 10.28 23.77
C LYS A 173 -0.48 9.75 22.44
N ASN A 174 -0.62 8.43 22.33
CA ASN A 174 -1.14 7.76 21.15
C ASN A 174 -2.65 8.07 20.97
N PRO A 175 -3.05 8.84 19.94
CA PRO A 175 -4.43 9.19 19.69
C PRO A 175 -5.19 8.13 18.88
N LEU A 176 -4.52 7.06 18.42
CA LEU A 176 -5.11 6.07 17.52
C LEU A 176 -6.11 5.19 18.29
N PRO A 177 -7.36 5.05 17.82
CA PRO A 177 -8.38 4.26 18.52
C PRO A 177 -7.99 2.79 18.73
N MET A 178 -7.38 2.15 17.73
CA MET A 178 -6.91 0.75 17.81
C MET A 178 -5.83 0.56 18.90
N CYS A 179 -5.15 1.63 19.30
CA CYS A 179 -4.00 1.58 20.22
C CYS A 179 -4.35 2.03 21.64
N GLN A 180 -5.63 2.20 21.97
CA GLN A 180 -6.05 2.48 23.34
C GLN A 180 -5.91 1.20 24.19
N GLY A 181 -5.44 1.35 25.44
CA GLY A 181 -5.31 0.23 26.38
C GLY A 181 -4.06 -0.65 26.22
N ILE A 182 -3.17 -0.35 25.28
CA ILE A 182 -1.89 -1.07 25.16
C ILE A 182 -0.88 -0.60 26.24
N PRO A 183 0.10 -1.45 26.63
CA PRO A 183 1.09 -1.10 27.67
C PRO A 183 2.04 0.07 27.33
N LEU A 184 2.04 0.53 26.06
CA LEU A 184 2.92 1.57 25.55
C LEU A 184 2.08 2.74 25.00
N PRO A 185 1.61 3.66 25.86
CA PRO A 185 0.65 4.70 25.48
C PRO A 185 1.28 5.91 24.78
N LEU A 186 2.61 6.01 24.77
CA LEU A 186 3.35 7.10 24.12
C LEU A 186 3.95 6.64 22.80
N GLY A 187 3.93 7.52 21.81
CA GLY A 187 4.60 7.26 20.54
C GLY A 187 4.86 8.52 19.73
N SER A 188 5.45 8.31 18.56
CA SER A 188 5.97 9.37 17.70
C SER A 188 5.25 9.45 16.36
N LEU A 189 5.11 10.67 15.84
CA LEU A 189 4.75 10.94 14.46
C LEU A 189 5.77 11.92 13.84
N PRO A 190 6.06 11.83 12.54
CA PRO A 190 5.49 10.87 11.60
C PRO A 190 5.97 9.44 11.84
N ASN A 191 5.18 8.45 11.43
CA ASN A 191 5.55 7.04 11.56
C ASN A 191 6.58 6.60 10.51
N ILE A 192 6.95 5.32 10.48
CA ILE A 192 7.97 4.79 9.55
C ILE A 192 7.61 4.88 8.07
N PHE A 193 6.34 5.19 7.76
CA PHE A 193 5.84 5.42 6.41
C PHE A 193 5.80 6.91 6.06
N LEU A 194 6.26 7.79 6.95
CA LEU A 194 6.20 9.25 6.83
C LEU A 194 4.77 9.83 6.93
N GLN A 195 3.84 9.07 7.49
CA GLN A 195 2.48 9.53 7.74
C GLN A 195 2.44 10.31 9.05
N GLY A 196 1.79 11.48 9.05
CA GLY A 196 1.73 12.37 10.21
C GLY A 196 0.33 12.79 10.64
N ASP A 197 -0.72 12.47 9.87
CA ASP A 197 -2.11 12.76 10.26
C ASP A 197 -2.73 11.54 10.96
N PRO A 198 -3.02 11.62 12.28
CA PRO A 198 -3.62 10.51 13.00
C PRO A 198 -4.95 10.03 12.45
N ASN A 199 -5.74 10.89 11.81
CA ASN A 199 -7.05 10.52 11.27
C ASN A 199 -6.90 9.63 10.03
N GLU A 200 -5.96 9.99 9.14
CA GLU A 200 -5.64 9.16 7.97
C GLU A 200 -5.05 7.81 8.40
N ILE A 201 -4.14 7.83 9.38
CA ILE A 201 -3.55 6.61 9.93
C ILE A 201 -4.64 5.72 10.55
N ALA A 202 -5.52 6.28 11.38
CA ALA A 202 -6.62 5.53 11.97
C ALA A 202 -7.56 4.93 10.91
N GLN A 203 -7.82 5.67 9.83
CA GLN A 203 -8.62 5.17 8.71
C GLN A 203 -7.93 4.00 7.99
N GLU A 204 -6.62 4.07 7.79
CA GLU A 204 -5.86 2.97 7.21
C GLU A 204 -5.83 1.76 8.15
N MET A 205 -5.66 1.97 9.46
CA MET A 205 -5.61 0.90 10.46
C MET A 205 -6.93 0.14 10.59
N ARG A 206 -8.08 0.79 10.38
CA ARG A 206 -9.41 0.14 10.40
C ARG A 206 -9.51 -1.08 9.48
N GLN A 207 -8.72 -1.13 8.41
CA GLN A 207 -8.69 -2.26 7.49
C GLN A 207 -8.22 -3.56 8.15
N TYR A 208 -7.43 -3.46 9.22
CA TYR A 208 -6.91 -4.60 9.97
C TYR A 208 -7.78 -4.96 11.18
N GLN A 209 -8.85 -4.21 11.48
CA GLN A 209 -9.68 -4.44 12.66
C GLN A 209 -10.24 -5.86 12.69
N SER A 210 -10.78 -6.35 11.56
CA SER A 210 -11.30 -7.72 11.48
C SER A 210 -10.27 -8.82 11.71
N LEU A 211 -8.98 -8.55 11.43
CA LEU A 211 -7.88 -9.48 11.66
C LEU A 211 -7.40 -9.41 13.12
N VAL A 212 -7.48 -8.24 13.74
CA VAL A 212 -7.24 -8.08 15.19
C VAL A 212 -8.34 -8.79 15.98
N ASP A 213 -9.60 -8.59 15.60
CA ASP A 213 -10.77 -9.18 16.26
C ASP A 213 -10.84 -10.70 16.11
N SER A 214 -10.20 -11.27 15.07
CA SER A 214 -10.13 -12.72 14.91
C SER A 214 -9.22 -13.39 15.93
N GLY A 215 -8.33 -12.63 16.56
CA GLY A 215 -7.38 -13.16 17.53
C GLY A 215 -6.30 -14.05 16.91
N CYS A 216 -6.02 -13.95 15.60
CA CYS A 216 -4.97 -14.75 14.94
C CYS A 216 -3.61 -14.67 15.66
N SER A 217 -3.30 -13.51 16.23
CA SER A 217 -2.15 -13.32 17.12
C SER A 217 -2.48 -12.33 18.24
N LYS A 218 -2.18 -12.70 19.49
CA LYS A 218 -2.24 -11.79 20.65
C LYS A 218 -1.31 -10.57 20.49
N LYS A 219 -0.35 -10.63 19.55
CA LYS A 219 0.67 -9.61 19.32
C LYS A 219 0.38 -8.68 18.14
N LEU A 220 -0.64 -8.98 17.33
CA LEU A 220 -0.96 -8.20 16.12
C LEU A 220 -1.26 -6.74 16.43
N GLN A 221 -2.09 -6.47 17.45
CA GLN A 221 -2.45 -5.09 17.83
C GLN A 221 -1.22 -4.27 18.21
N VAL A 222 -0.34 -4.83 19.04
CA VAL A 222 0.90 -4.18 19.49
C VAL A 222 1.89 -4.01 18.33
N PHE A 223 1.97 -4.98 17.41
CA PHE A 223 2.77 -4.82 16.20
C PHE A 223 2.26 -3.65 15.35
N LEU A 224 0.96 -3.62 15.02
CA LEU A 224 0.36 -2.55 14.22
C LEU A 224 0.56 -1.17 14.87
N CYS A 225 0.33 -1.05 16.18
CA CYS A 225 0.52 0.21 16.90
C CYS A 225 1.97 0.69 16.87
N GLY A 226 2.96 -0.20 17.02
CA GLY A 226 4.37 0.18 16.96
C GLY A 226 4.84 0.54 15.56
N VAL A 227 4.22 -0.01 14.52
CA VAL A 227 4.51 0.34 13.13
C VAL A 227 3.89 1.69 12.75
N TYR A 228 2.63 1.91 13.11
CA TYR A 228 1.89 3.14 12.75
C TYR A 228 2.12 4.32 13.69
N MET A 229 2.65 4.07 14.89
CA MET A 229 3.07 5.09 15.84
C MET A 229 4.21 4.53 16.72
N PRO A 230 5.47 4.61 16.25
CA PRO A 230 6.64 4.11 16.97
C PRO A 230 6.65 4.46 18.44
N TYR A 231 6.97 3.49 19.29
CA TYR A 231 6.83 3.62 20.74
C TYR A 231 7.90 4.52 21.32
N CYS A 232 7.51 5.50 22.13
CA CYS A 232 8.47 6.24 22.93
C CYS A 232 8.77 5.45 24.21
N VAL A 233 10.04 5.35 24.58
CA VAL A 233 10.48 4.62 25.78
C VAL A 233 11.19 5.59 26.71
N ASP A 234 10.77 5.60 27.97
CA ASP A 234 11.37 6.47 28.99
C ASP A 234 12.85 6.10 29.23
N GLY A 235 13.73 7.10 29.32
CA GLY A 235 15.16 6.91 29.61
C GLY A 235 16.09 6.84 28.39
N GLN A 236 15.59 7.06 27.17
CA GLN A 236 16.43 7.38 26.01
C GLN A 236 16.83 8.88 26.08
N PRO A 237 18.12 9.24 26.00
CA PRO A 237 18.50 10.61 26.37
C PRO A 237 17.98 11.66 25.37
N GLY A 238 17.26 12.65 25.86
CA GLY A 238 16.51 13.60 25.04
C GLY A 238 15.13 13.93 25.61
N GLN A 239 14.74 13.27 26.71
CA GLN A 239 13.52 13.58 27.47
C GLN A 239 13.73 14.52 28.68
N THR A 240 14.97 14.88 29.00
CA THR A 240 15.28 15.88 30.02
C THR A 240 16.01 17.05 29.37
N ASP A 241 15.48 18.25 29.55
CA ASP A 241 15.94 19.56 29.05
C ASP A 241 15.48 19.99 27.65
N ALA A 242 14.23 20.46 27.60
CA ALA A 242 13.74 21.42 26.62
C ALA A 242 14.31 22.85 26.82
N SER A 243 15.53 22.98 27.36
CA SER A 243 16.19 24.27 27.54
C SER A 243 17.69 24.14 27.29
N ARG A 244 18.14 24.67 26.15
CA ARG A 244 19.54 24.88 25.73
C ARG A 244 20.35 23.59 25.49
N GLU A 245 20.26 23.05 24.27
CA GLU A 245 21.47 22.70 23.48
C GLU A 245 21.10 22.27 22.06
N HIS A 246 21.03 23.26 21.17
CA HIS A 246 20.68 23.07 19.76
C HIS A 246 21.90 22.65 18.89
N LYS A 247 22.77 21.75 19.39
CA LYS A 247 24.03 21.45 18.67
C LYS A 247 24.46 20.00 18.47
N ASN A 248 23.76 18.97 18.94
CA ASN A 248 24.09 17.57 18.58
C ASN A 248 22.85 16.66 18.54
N LEU A 249 21.88 16.99 17.70
CA LEU A 249 20.59 16.28 17.54
C LEU A 249 20.67 15.04 16.62
N VAL A 250 21.82 14.35 16.54
CA VAL A 250 22.02 13.21 15.63
C VAL A 250 21.97 11.86 16.34
N ASN A 251 22.15 11.79 17.66
CA ASN A 251 22.41 10.52 18.36
C ASN A 251 21.43 10.10 19.46
N LYS A 252 20.17 10.56 19.44
CA LYS A 252 19.13 9.91 20.25
C LYS A 252 17.76 10.00 19.61
N ILE A 253 17.35 8.90 19.02
CA ILE A 253 15.98 8.66 18.59
C ILE A 253 15.22 8.19 19.85
N PRO A 254 14.26 8.97 20.39
CA PRO A 254 13.59 8.63 21.65
C PRO A 254 12.48 7.58 21.48
N PHE A 255 12.44 6.92 20.32
CA PHE A 255 11.44 5.92 19.98
C PHE A 255 12.08 4.64 19.47
N VAL A 256 11.31 3.56 19.56
CA VAL A 256 11.67 2.22 19.12
C VAL A 256 10.60 1.67 18.18
N LEU A 257 11.03 0.80 17.28
CA LEU A 257 10.16 0.06 16.37
C LEU A 257 9.93 -1.38 16.84
N PRO A 258 8.88 -2.07 16.38
CA PRO A 258 8.78 -3.52 16.51
C PRO A 258 10.01 -4.21 15.95
N CYS A 259 10.58 -5.17 16.69
CA CYS A 259 11.68 -5.99 16.17
C CYS A 259 11.21 -6.96 15.09
N LYS A 260 12.16 -7.45 14.29
CA LYS A 260 11.94 -8.45 13.23
C LYS A 260 11.25 -9.71 13.75
N GLU A 261 11.58 -10.17 14.95
CA GLU A 261 11.03 -11.36 15.58
C GLU A 261 9.53 -11.21 15.87
N LEU A 262 9.12 -10.05 16.39
CA LEU A 262 7.71 -9.70 16.60
C LEU A 262 6.95 -9.65 15.27
N CYS A 263 7.57 -9.08 14.24
CA CYS A 263 6.99 -9.10 12.89
C CYS A 263 6.80 -10.53 12.37
N GLN A 264 7.82 -11.38 12.49
CA GLN A 264 7.80 -12.74 11.98
C GLN A 264 6.72 -13.58 12.64
N GLU A 265 6.59 -13.48 13.96
CA GLU A 265 5.55 -14.20 14.70
C GLU A 265 4.13 -13.79 14.28
N VAL A 266 3.89 -12.48 14.10
CA VAL A 266 2.62 -11.98 13.60
C VAL A 266 2.35 -12.47 12.17
N TYR A 267 3.38 -12.46 11.32
CA TYR A 267 3.27 -12.96 9.95
C TYR A 267 2.91 -14.45 9.92
N ASP A 268 3.63 -15.29 10.67
CA ASP A 268 3.44 -16.73 10.69
C ASP A 268 2.03 -17.10 11.17
N GLN A 269 1.48 -16.33 12.13
CA GLN A 269 0.16 -16.58 12.71
C GLN A 269 -1.01 -15.98 11.89
N CYS A 270 -0.83 -14.82 11.26
CA CYS A 270 -1.95 -14.06 10.68
C CYS A 270 -1.96 -13.97 9.15
N SER A 271 -0.86 -14.29 8.46
CA SER A 271 -0.75 -14.07 7.00
C SER A 271 -1.73 -14.90 6.17
N GLY A 272 -1.95 -16.17 6.54
CA GLY A 272 -2.90 -17.06 5.86
C GLY A 272 -4.34 -16.56 5.98
N GLU A 273 -4.74 -16.15 7.18
CA GLU A 273 -6.08 -15.59 7.41
C GLU A 273 -6.27 -14.25 6.69
N TYR A 274 -5.26 -13.39 6.70
CA TYR A 274 -5.27 -12.15 5.92
C TYR A 274 -5.51 -12.41 4.42
N GLN A 275 -4.80 -13.38 3.85
CA GLN A 275 -4.95 -13.74 2.44
C GLN A 275 -6.36 -14.27 2.13
N GLN A 276 -6.94 -15.07 3.02
CA GLN A 276 -8.31 -15.55 2.88
C GLN A 276 -9.32 -14.40 2.90
N ARG A 277 -9.23 -13.51 3.90
CA ARG A 277 -10.14 -12.35 4.06
C ARG A 277 -10.03 -11.34 2.94
N THR A 278 -8.86 -11.23 2.32
CA THR A 278 -8.61 -10.30 1.22
C THR A 278 -8.77 -10.91 -0.17
N HIS A 279 -9.27 -12.15 -0.25
CA HIS A 279 -9.48 -12.86 -1.52
C HIS A 279 -8.19 -13.01 -2.34
N GLY A 280 -7.09 -13.36 -1.67
CA GLY A 280 -5.82 -13.67 -2.32
C GLY A 280 -4.86 -12.49 -2.46
N LEU A 281 -5.06 -11.37 -1.75
CA LEU A 281 -4.02 -10.35 -1.67
C LEU A 281 -2.86 -10.86 -0.81
N PRO A 282 -1.60 -10.58 -1.20
CA PRO A 282 -0.44 -10.96 -0.41
C PRO A 282 -0.36 -10.10 0.87
N TRP A 283 0.36 -10.60 1.88
CA TRP A 283 0.66 -9.82 3.08
C TRP A 283 1.22 -8.43 2.72
N PRO A 284 0.80 -7.34 3.40
CA PRO A 284 1.21 -6.00 3.01
C PRO A 284 2.74 -5.87 2.98
N ALA A 285 3.30 -5.46 1.85
CA ALA A 285 4.75 -5.43 1.69
C ALA A 285 5.45 -4.42 2.61
N LYS A 286 4.69 -3.42 3.08
CA LYS A 286 5.15 -2.47 4.10
C LYS A 286 5.36 -3.10 5.49
N PHE A 287 4.83 -4.31 5.71
CA PHE A 287 5.04 -5.14 6.89
C PHE A 287 5.96 -6.34 6.63
N HIS A 288 6.69 -6.39 5.51
CA HIS A 288 7.68 -7.43 5.31
C HIS A 288 8.82 -7.31 6.34
N CYS A 289 9.14 -8.43 6.99
CA CYS A 289 9.97 -8.38 8.20
C CYS A 289 11.44 -8.01 7.98
N HIS A 290 11.94 -8.06 6.73
CA HIS A 290 13.28 -7.55 6.39
C HIS A 290 13.43 -6.03 6.59
N ARG A 291 12.32 -5.30 6.77
CA ARG A 291 12.30 -3.86 7.02
C ARG A 291 12.56 -3.49 8.48
N PHE A 292 12.59 -4.47 9.39
CA PHE A 292 12.78 -4.26 10.83
C PHE A 292 14.12 -4.84 11.27
N SER A 293 14.79 -4.14 12.20
CA SER A 293 16.03 -4.61 12.82
C SER A 293 15.78 -5.84 13.70
N ALA A 294 16.75 -6.75 13.77
CA ALA A 294 16.71 -7.84 14.74
C ALA A 294 17.02 -7.32 16.15
N TYR A 295 16.54 -8.00 17.18
CA TYR A 295 16.80 -7.60 18.56
C TYR A 295 18.30 -7.63 18.91
N ALA A 296 19.04 -8.60 18.37
CA ALA A 296 20.47 -8.77 18.60
C ALA A 296 21.31 -7.58 18.07
N ASP A 297 20.83 -6.88 17.04
CA ASP A 297 21.53 -5.74 16.45
C ASP A 297 21.48 -4.48 17.33
N ARG A 298 20.71 -4.51 18.44
CA ARG A 298 20.52 -3.37 19.36
C ARG A 298 21.81 -2.95 20.04
N TYR A 299 22.75 -3.88 20.20
CA TYR A 299 24.06 -3.63 20.80
C TYR A 299 25.12 -4.00 19.77
N PRO A 300 25.89 -3.05 19.22
CA PRO A 300 27.08 -3.42 18.46
C PRO A 300 27.94 -4.29 19.37
N SER A 301 28.17 -5.54 18.96
CA SER A 301 29.08 -6.42 19.67
C SER A 301 30.46 -5.75 19.68
N ASN A 302 31.11 -5.70 20.84
CA ASN A 302 32.52 -5.33 20.98
C ASN A 302 33.43 -6.42 20.38
N THR A 303 33.13 -6.91 19.18
CA THR A 303 33.98 -7.83 18.43
C THR A 303 34.61 -7.05 17.29
N THR A 304 35.82 -6.57 17.58
CA THR A 304 36.78 -6.02 16.64
C THR A 304 37.08 -7.05 15.55
N THR A 305 36.34 -6.99 14.45
CA THR A 305 36.77 -7.55 13.17
C THR A 305 36.30 -6.58 12.11
N THR A 306 37.16 -5.63 11.80
CA THR A 306 37.10 -4.77 10.62
C THR A 306 37.16 -5.63 9.37
N PRO A 307 36.14 -5.62 8.48
CA PRO A 307 36.33 -6.00 7.10
C PRO A 307 37.10 -4.87 6.39
N PRO A 308 38.01 -5.18 5.45
CA PRO A 308 38.71 -4.15 4.69
C PRO A 308 37.78 -3.59 3.60
N GLY A 309 37.49 -2.29 3.69
CA GLY A 309 37.01 -1.49 2.57
C GLY A 309 35.50 -1.27 2.53
N GLY A 310 35.09 -0.01 2.73
CA GLY A 310 33.75 0.49 2.46
C GLY A 310 33.31 1.48 3.53
N ASP A 311 33.53 2.77 3.28
CA ASP A 311 32.83 3.86 3.98
C ASP A 311 31.35 3.81 3.57
N ASP A 312 30.60 2.82 4.07
CA ASP A 312 29.15 2.86 4.08
C ASP A 312 28.75 3.75 5.26
N GLU A 313 28.39 5.00 4.92
CA GLU A 313 27.72 5.94 5.79
C GLU A 313 26.37 5.33 6.22
N LYS A 314 26.41 4.40 7.19
CA LYS A 314 25.23 3.74 7.75
C LYS A 314 24.37 4.84 8.36
N GLY A 315 23.21 5.08 7.76
CA GLY A 315 22.21 6.01 8.26
C GLY A 315 21.84 5.73 9.72
N PRO A 316 21.16 6.67 10.39
CA PRO A 316 20.91 6.60 11.83
C PRO A 316 20.20 5.28 12.21
N TYR A 317 20.84 4.51 13.08
CA TYR A 317 20.34 3.23 13.57
C TYR A 317 19.13 3.46 14.50
N VAL A 318 17.96 2.92 14.13
CA VAL A 318 16.75 2.97 14.96
C VAL A 318 16.66 1.70 15.81
N PRO A 319 16.71 1.80 17.15
CA PRO A 319 16.57 0.63 18.01
C PRO A 319 15.18 0.02 17.89
N CYS A 320 15.09 -1.30 17.99
CA CYS A 320 13.80 -1.99 18.07
C CYS A 320 13.48 -2.39 19.52
N THR A 321 12.23 -2.78 19.77
CA THR A 321 11.77 -3.35 21.03
C THR A 321 10.91 -4.59 20.78
N MET A 322 11.04 -5.56 21.69
CA MET A 322 10.02 -6.57 21.91
C MET A 322 9.31 -6.16 23.20
N PRO A 323 8.13 -5.51 23.13
CA PRO A 323 7.39 -5.12 24.33
C PRO A 323 7.24 -6.34 25.24
N PRO A 324 7.44 -6.24 26.56
CA PRO A 324 7.25 -7.38 27.46
C PRO A 324 5.79 -7.81 27.40
N PHE A 325 5.51 -8.92 26.71
CA PHE A 325 4.17 -9.48 26.56
C PHE A 325 3.80 -10.33 27.78
N ASN A 326 3.83 -9.74 28.97
CA ASN A 326 3.01 -10.25 30.07
C ASN A 326 1.60 -9.65 29.92
N ILE A 327 0.94 -10.01 28.81
CA ILE A 327 -0.51 -9.93 28.74
C ILE A 327 -0.96 -10.96 29.76
N LYS A 328 -1.41 -10.52 30.95
CA LYS A 328 -1.93 -11.44 31.97
C LYS A 328 -2.96 -12.34 31.28
N GLU A 329 -2.64 -13.62 31.20
CA GLU A 329 -3.60 -14.64 30.80
C GLU A 329 -4.68 -14.65 31.87
N ASN A 330 -5.80 -14.00 31.56
CA ASN A 330 -7.06 -14.19 32.26
C ASN A 330 -8.05 -14.77 31.27
#